data_AF-A0A074Z079-F1
#
_entry.id   AF-A0A074Z079-F1
#
_cell.length_a   1.000
_cell.length_b   1.000
_cell.length_c   1.000
_cell.angle_alpha   90.00
_cell.angle_beta   90.00
_cell.angle_gamma   90.00
#
_symmetry.space_group_name_H-M   'P 1'
#
loop_
_entity.id
_entity.type
_entity.pdbx_description
1 polymer ?
#
loop_
_entity_poly.entity_id
_entity_poly.type
_entity_poly.pdbx_seq_one_letter_code
_entity_poly.pdbx_strand_id
1 'polypeptide(L)'
;MVVQLSYRKSLRWVPGEPSEPTSTLVLDVGDFFVDLRISNSDGGIDWAMAGKRKVLSQSPLRCQWSKEICSQNTEPHDDIGEFEDLPNGDALEKGSMPNPDNNDEVQAYEEIWGNLDVPASGEPAWILRSKDENGITFMGKVGHWFQVLRKREGGFDVLREEKVEGKWIRRYQVGERLPSISELGEEALSSEGWKQDTDVKVGGVTYNVYALEKA
;
A
#
# COMPACT_ATOMS: atom_id res chain seq x y z
N MET A 1 11.80 0.41 -10.35
CA MET A 1 10.40 0.44 -10.83
C MET A 1 9.83 1.77 -10.42
N VAL A 2 8.97 2.37 -11.24
CA VAL A 2 8.45 3.71 -10.97
C VAL A 2 6.97 3.65 -10.57
N VAL A 3 6.20 2.73 -11.14
CA VAL A 3 4.83 2.43 -10.71
C VAL A 3 4.66 0.92 -10.75
N GLN A 4 4.13 0.32 -9.68
CA GLN A 4 3.81 -1.10 -9.61
C GLN A 4 2.50 -1.29 -8.84
N LEU A 5 1.71 -2.26 -9.28
CA LEU A 5 0.49 -2.69 -8.61
C LEU A 5 0.57 -4.20 -8.38
N SER A 6 0.70 -4.59 -7.12
CA SER A 6 0.98 -5.97 -6.74
C SER A 6 -0.13 -6.52 -5.85
N TYR A 7 -0.46 -7.80 -6.04
CA TYR A 7 -1.33 -8.55 -5.14
C TYR A 7 -0.60 -9.77 -4.60
N ARG A 8 -0.88 -10.14 -3.36
CA ARG A 8 -0.28 -11.32 -2.77
C ARG A 8 -1.11 -12.55 -3.12
N LYS A 9 -0.44 -13.61 -3.56
CA LYS A 9 -1.03 -14.90 -3.89
C LYS A 9 -0.98 -15.88 -2.73
N SER A 10 0.05 -15.76 -1.89
CA SER A 10 0.17 -16.51 -0.66
C SER A 10 1.22 -15.91 0.26
N LEU A 11 1.04 -16.12 1.56
CA LEU A 11 2.02 -15.98 2.63
C LEU A 11 2.18 -17.34 3.31
N ARG A 12 3.43 -17.67 3.70
CA ARG A 12 3.68 -18.65 4.75
C ARG A 12 4.70 -18.13 5.75
N TRP A 13 4.44 -18.41 7.02
CA TRP A 13 5.44 -18.40 8.08
C TRP A 13 6.13 -19.76 8.10
N VAL A 14 7.44 -19.83 7.87
CA VAL A 14 8.15 -21.12 7.73
C VAL A 14 8.21 -21.83 9.09
N PRO A 15 7.91 -23.15 9.17
CA PRO A 15 7.67 -24.12 8.09
C PRO A 15 6.18 -24.37 7.75
N GLY A 16 5.28 -23.47 8.13
CA GLY A 16 3.85 -23.58 7.86
C GLY A 16 3.51 -23.62 6.36
N GLU A 17 2.28 -24.09 6.08
CA GLU A 17 1.75 -24.17 4.71
C GLU A 17 1.38 -22.79 4.17
N PRO A 18 1.55 -22.54 2.85
CA PRO A 18 1.13 -21.30 2.22
C PRO A 18 -0.39 -21.15 2.21
N SER A 19 -0.85 -19.94 2.51
CA SER A 19 -2.26 -19.56 2.42
C SER A 19 -2.40 -18.07 2.05
N GLU A 20 -3.57 -17.66 1.56
CA GLU A 20 -3.87 -16.23 1.35
C GLU A 20 -5.20 -15.89 2.01
N PRO A 21 -5.18 -15.58 3.32
CA PRO A 21 -6.39 -15.26 4.06
C PRO A 21 -6.87 -13.82 3.82
N THR A 22 -6.16 -13.01 3.02
CA THR A 22 -6.47 -11.59 2.84
C THR A 22 -6.68 -11.20 1.37
N SER A 23 -7.38 -10.09 1.17
CA SER A 23 -7.36 -9.31 -0.06
C SER A 23 -6.23 -8.30 0.01
N THR A 24 -5.02 -8.73 -0.33
CA THR A 24 -3.80 -7.91 -0.28
C THR A 24 -3.58 -7.17 -1.59
N LEU A 25 -3.38 -5.85 -1.50
CA LEU A 25 -3.02 -5.00 -2.64
C LEU A 25 -2.01 -3.94 -2.19
N VAL A 26 -0.91 -3.86 -2.93
CA VAL A 26 0.18 -2.90 -2.72
C VAL A 26 0.27 -1.96 -3.92
N LEU A 27 0.25 -0.66 -3.63
CA LEU A 27 0.53 0.39 -4.59
C LEU A 27 1.97 0.87 -4.37
N ASP A 28 2.87 0.70 -5.34
CA ASP A 28 4.19 1.31 -5.33
C ASP A 28 4.24 2.45 -6.35
N VAL A 29 4.67 3.64 -5.92
CA VAL A 29 4.89 4.82 -6.79
C VAL A 29 6.19 5.49 -6.38
N GLY A 30 7.15 5.56 -7.30
CA GLY A 30 8.53 5.98 -7.04
C GLY A 30 9.17 5.13 -5.94
N ASP A 31 9.62 5.80 -4.88
CA ASP A 31 10.17 5.17 -3.69
C ASP A 31 9.11 4.93 -2.59
N PHE A 32 7.82 5.15 -2.84
CA PHE A 32 6.79 5.10 -1.80
C PHE A 32 5.80 3.98 -2.04
N PHE A 33 5.20 3.47 -0.96
CA PHE A 33 4.23 2.39 -1.04
C PHE A 33 3.02 2.60 -0.13
N VAL A 34 1.90 1.97 -0.51
CA VAL A 34 0.68 1.80 0.28
C VAL A 34 0.26 0.33 0.22
N ASP A 35 0.48 -0.41 1.31
CA ASP A 35 0.12 -1.83 1.47
C ASP A 35 -1.13 -1.96 2.36
N LEU A 36 -2.18 -2.56 1.80
CA LEU A 36 -3.41 -2.85 2.52
C LEU A 36 -3.78 -4.33 2.38
N ARG A 37 -3.98 -4.97 3.53
CA ARG A 37 -4.40 -6.36 3.67
C ARG A 37 -5.72 -6.38 4.44
N ILE A 38 -6.79 -6.77 3.76
CA ILE A 38 -8.12 -6.92 4.36
C ILE A 38 -8.40 -8.40 4.56
N SER A 39 -8.82 -8.81 5.75
CA SER A 39 -9.20 -10.18 6.04
C SER A 39 -10.39 -10.60 5.17
N ASN A 40 -10.25 -11.74 4.47
CA ASN A 40 -11.34 -12.30 3.66
C ASN A 40 -12.47 -12.89 4.52
N SER A 41 -12.21 -13.16 5.80
CA SER A 41 -13.17 -13.83 6.68
C SER A 41 -14.23 -12.87 7.25
N ASP A 42 -13.81 -11.65 7.61
CA ASP A 42 -14.64 -10.67 8.31
C ASP A 42 -14.59 -9.25 7.71
N GLY A 43 -13.72 -9.01 6.71
CA GLY A 43 -13.53 -7.70 6.10
C GLY A 43 -12.78 -6.69 6.98
N GLY A 44 -12.20 -7.14 8.09
CA GLY A 44 -11.39 -6.33 8.99
C GLY A 44 -10.00 -6.00 8.44
N ILE A 45 -9.31 -5.07 9.11
CA ILE A 45 -7.89 -4.78 8.82
C ILE A 45 -7.07 -5.95 9.36
N ASP A 46 -6.45 -6.72 8.46
CA ASP A 46 -5.45 -7.71 8.84
C ASP A 46 -4.10 -7.02 9.06
N TRP A 47 -3.65 -6.25 8.08
CA TRP A 47 -2.46 -5.42 8.19
C TRP A 47 -2.54 -4.25 7.21
N ALA A 48 -2.21 -3.05 7.66
CA ALA A 48 -2.10 -1.87 6.83
C ALA A 48 -0.83 -1.10 7.14
N MET A 49 -0.10 -0.70 6.10
CA MET A 49 1.14 0.07 6.24
C MET A 49 1.45 0.90 5.01
N ALA A 50 2.14 2.01 5.23
CA ALA A 50 2.64 2.87 4.17
C ALA A 50 3.93 3.56 4.60
N GLY A 51 4.74 3.92 3.61
CA GLY A 51 6.03 4.54 3.86
C GLY A 51 6.93 4.52 2.63
N LYS A 52 8.24 4.40 2.88
CA LYS A 52 9.27 4.47 1.85
C LYS A 52 9.92 3.10 1.63
N ARG A 53 10.01 2.69 0.37
CA ARG A 53 10.80 1.56 -0.11
C ARG A 53 12.17 2.05 -0.56
N LYS A 54 13.21 1.28 -0.25
CA LYS A 54 14.59 1.50 -0.71
C LYS A 54 15.14 0.20 -1.30
N VAL A 55 15.74 0.29 -2.48
CA VAL A 55 16.47 -0.86 -3.05
C VAL A 55 17.89 -0.89 -2.47
N LEU A 56 18.22 -1.99 -1.78
CA LEU A 56 19.53 -2.23 -1.17
C LEU A 56 20.50 -2.94 -2.12
N SER A 57 19.99 -3.83 -2.96
CA SER A 57 20.74 -4.58 -3.96
C SER A 57 19.85 -4.89 -5.16
N GLN A 58 20.42 -4.99 -6.37
CA GLN A 58 19.71 -5.35 -7.60
C GLN A 58 19.87 -6.82 -7.99
N SER A 59 20.88 -7.52 -7.46
CA SER A 59 21.14 -8.94 -7.80
C SER A 59 21.81 -9.69 -6.63
N PRO A 60 21.05 -10.44 -5.82
CA PRO A 60 19.59 -10.55 -5.87
C PRO A 60 18.93 -9.21 -5.51
N LEU A 61 17.69 -9.01 -5.96
CA LEU A 61 16.92 -7.82 -5.62
C LEU A 61 16.61 -7.87 -4.13
N ARG A 62 17.08 -6.86 -3.39
CA ARG A 62 16.80 -6.71 -1.95
C ARG A 62 16.21 -5.35 -1.70
N CYS A 63 15.08 -5.31 -1.02
CA CYS A 63 14.38 -4.07 -0.68
C CYS A 63 14.26 -3.92 0.84
N GLN A 64 14.21 -2.67 1.27
CA GLN A 64 13.93 -2.26 2.64
C GLN A 64 12.68 -1.40 2.64
N TRP A 65 11.74 -1.66 3.57
CA TRP A 65 10.54 -0.85 3.75
C TRP A 65 10.58 -0.16 5.10
N SER A 66 10.76 1.15 5.06
CA SER A 66 10.65 2.03 6.23
C SER A 66 9.22 2.50 6.37
N LYS A 67 8.51 1.93 7.34
CA LYS A 67 7.08 2.18 7.60
C LYS A 67 6.92 3.50 8.36
N GLU A 68 6.17 4.45 7.79
CA GLU A 68 5.73 5.66 8.52
C GLU A 68 4.47 5.38 9.34
N ILE A 69 3.60 4.52 8.81
CA ILE A 69 2.42 4.02 9.52
C ILE A 69 2.33 2.50 9.39
N CYS A 70 1.86 1.84 10.45
CA CYS A 70 1.68 0.40 10.53
C CYS A 70 0.58 0.08 11.55
N SER A 71 -0.38 -0.78 11.20
CA SER A 71 -1.52 -1.14 12.07
C SER A 71 -1.15 -2.17 13.14
N GLN A 72 -0.20 -3.07 12.85
CA GLN A 72 0.22 -4.14 13.75
C GLN A 72 1.38 -3.75 14.67
N ASN A 73 2.05 -2.63 14.43
CA ASN A 73 3.20 -2.23 15.26
C ASN A 73 3.10 -0.78 15.75
N THR A 74 3.30 -0.60 17.06
CA THR A 74 3.40 0.71 17.69
C THR A 74 4.75 1.38 17.41
N GLU A 75 5.80 0.59 17.16
CA GLU A 75 7.16 1.07 16.91
C GLU A 75 7.60 0.89 15.43
N PRO A 76 8.24 1.90 14.82
CA PRO A 76 8.83 1.77 13.49
C PRO A 76 9.95 0.72 13.48
N HIS A 77 9.83 -0.25 12.59
CA HIS A 77 10.92 -1.16 12.23
C HIS A 77 10.98 -1.26 10.72
N ASP A 78 12.19 -1.41 10.20
CA ASP A 78 12.41 -1.67 8.79
C ASP A 78 12.23 -3.16 8.52
N ASP A 79 11.48 -3.48 7.48
CA ASP A 79 11.46 -4.84 6.93
C ASP A 79 12.47 -4.93 5.80
N ILE A 80 13.15 -6.08 5.69
CA ILE A 80 14.02 -6.39 4.56
C ILE A 80 13.54 -7.68 3.92
N GLY A 81 13.35 -7.62 2.60
CA GLY A 81 12.90 -8.71 1.76
C GLY A 81 13.86 -8.91 0.59
N GLU A 82 14.14 -10.17 0.28
CA GLU A 82 14.91 -10.60 -0.88
C GLU A 82 13.97 -11.26 -1.90
N PHE A 83 14.09 -10.86 -3.17
CA PHE A 83 13.22 -11.30 -4.24
C PHE A 83 13.92 -12.25 -5.21
N GLU A 84 13.14 -13.22 -5.67
CA GLU A 84 13.47 -14.16 -6.73
C GLU A 84 12.33 -14.17 -7.76
N ASP A 85 12.65 -13.92 -9.03
CA ASP A 85 11.68 -14.03 -10.11
C ASP A 85 11.33 -15.49 -10.37
N LEU A 86 10.04 -15.81 -10.42
CA LEU A 86 9.54 -17.15 -10.69
C LEU A 86 9.25 -17.34 -12.19
N PRO A 87 9.37 -18.57 -12.73
CA PRO A 87 9.18 -18.84 -14.17
C PRO A 87 7.81 -18.46 -14.73
N ASN A 88 6.80 -18.30 -13.88
CA ASN A 88 5.44 -17.93 -14.25
C ASN A 88 5.21 -16.40 -14.25
N GLY A 89 6.23 -15.59 -13.98
CA GLY A 89 6.15 -14.12 -13.92
C GLY A 89 5.76 -13.55 -12.55
N ASP A 90 5.59 -14.41 -11.54
CA ASP A 90 5.42 -13.99 -10.15
C ASP A 90 6.79 -13.72 -9.49
N ALA A 91 6.79 -13.10 -8.32
CA ALA A 91 7.98 -12.93 -7.50
C ALA A 91 7.82 -13.65 -6.16
N LEU A 92 8.86 -14.36 -5.75
CA LEU A 92 9.00 -14.93 -4.41
C LEU A 92 9.81 -13.94 -3.56
N GLU A 93 9.18 -13.42 -2.52
CA GLU A 93 9.83 -12.63 -1.48
C GLU A 93 10.15 -13.49 -0.27
N LYS A 94 11.37 -13.38 0.25
CA LYS A 94 11.82 -14.03 1.47
C LYS A 94 12.32 -12.99 2.46
N GLY A 95 11.92 -13.10 3.71
CA GLY A 95 12.37 -12.20 4.76
C GLY A 95 12.21 -12.79 6.14
N SER A 96 12.40 -11.96 7.16
CA SER A 96 12.09 -12.30 8.55
C SER A 96 11.60 -11.05 9.27
N MET A 97 10.49 -11.18 9.98
CA MET A 97 9.87 -10.09 10.73
C MET A 97 9.10 -10.65 11.94
N PRO A 98 8.72 -9.82 12.92
CA PRO A 98 7.81 -10.24 13.98
C PRO A 98 6.53 -10.86 13.40
N ASN A 99 6.17 -12.05 13.85
CA ASN A 99 4.94 -12.72 13.44
C ASN A 99 3.81 -12.42 14.45
N PRO A 100 2.76 -11.66 14.07
CA PRO A 100 1.63 -11.38 14.95
C PRO A 100 0.89 -12.65 15.43
N ASP A 101 0.93 -13.73 14.65
CA ASP A 101 0.30 -15.01 14.99
C ASP A 101 1.12 -15.84 16.00
N ASN A 102 2.37 -15.45 16.25
CA ASN A 102 3.29 -16.12 17.16
C ASN A 102 3.89 -15.14 18.19
N ASN A 103 3.03 -14.34 18.83
CA ASN A 103 3.41 -13.39 19.89
C ASN A 103 4.55 -12.43 19.49
N ASP A 104 4.57 -11.99 18.23
CA ASP A 104 5.59 -11.11 17.66
C ASP A 104 7.03 -11.67 17.69
N GLU A 105 7.19 -12.99 17.84
CA GLU A 105 8.52 -13.61 17.66
C GLU A 105 8.98 -13.45 16.20
N VAL A 106 10.27 -13.14 16.03
CA VAL A 106 10.87 -13.00 14.70
C VAL A 106 10.85 -14.36 14.01
N GLN A 107 10.14 -14.44 12.88
CA GLN A 107 9.99 -15.66 12.09
C GLN A 107 10.29 -15.39 10.62
N ALA A 108 10.86 -16.39 9.95
CA ALA A 108 11.05 -16.34 8.51
C ALA A 108 9.71 -16.47 7.78
N TYR A 109 9.53 -15.69 6.74
CA TYR A 109 8.36 -15.74 5.88
C TYR A 109 8.74 -15.92 4.42
N GLU A 110 7.78 -16.41 3.66
CA GLU A 110 7.79 -16.38 2.21
C GLU A 110 6.46 -15.86 1.69
N GLU A 111 6.52 -14.87 0.80
CA GLU A 111 5.36 -14.30 0.11
C GLU A 111 5.50 -14.51 -1.40
N ILE A 112 4.40 -14.89 -2.06
CA ILE A 112 4.32 -14.97 -3.53
C ILE A 112 3.50 -13.79 -4.01
N TRP A 113 4.09 -12.98 -4.88
CA TRP A 113 3.50 -11.76 -5.40
C TRP A 113 3.19 -11.88 -6.88
N GLY A 114 1.95 -11.57 -7.25
CA GLY A 114 1.55 -11.34 -8.63
C GLY A 114 1.45 -9.85 -8.94
N ASN A 115 1.47 -9.51 -10.22
CA ASN A 115 1.32 -8.13 -10.70
C ASN A 115 -0.04 -7.94 -11.39
N LEU A 116 -0.63 -6.77 -11.21
CA LEU A 116 -1.75 -6.30 -12.02
C LEU A 116 -1.23 -5.33 -13.07
N ASP A 117 -1.71 -5.49 -14.30
CA ASP A 117 -1.40 -4.55 -15.36
C ASP A 117 -1.92 -3.16 -15.00
N VAL A 118 -1.02 -2.18 -15.01
CA VAL A 118 -1.37 -0.77 -14.95
C VAL A 118 -1.41 -0.28 -16.40
N PRO A 119 -2.61 -0.04 -16.98
CA PRO A 119 -2.69 0.43 -18.35
C PRO A 119 -1.96 1.76 -18.46
N ALA A 120 -1.07 1.87 -19.45
CA ALA A 120 -0.47 3.15 -19.78
C ALA A 120 -1.60 4.16 -20.02
N SER A 121 -1.69 5.14 -19.14
CA SER A 121 -2.79 6.10 -19.16
C SER A 121 -2.23 7.51 -19.23
N GLY A 122 -3.03 8.46 -19.72
CA GLY A 122 -2.67 9.87 -19.62
C GLY A 122 -2.64 10.37 -18.16
N GLU A 123 -3.14 9.58 -17.21
CA GLU A 123 -3.24 9.94 -15.80
C GLU A 123 -2.04 9.39 -15.03
N PRO A 124 -1.35 10.24 -14.24
CA PRO A 124 -0.23 9.77 -13.44
C PRO A 124 -0.72 8.95 -12.24
N ALA A 125 0.17 8.09 -11.75
CA ALA A 125 0.10 7.48 -10.43
C ALA A 125 0.71 8.42 -9.39
N TRP A 126 0.19 8.39 -8.17
CA TRP A 126 0.68 9.25 -7.10
C TRP A 126 0.44 8.68 -5.71
N ILE A 127 1.26 9.14 -4.76
CA ILE A 127 1.08 8.93 -3.32
C ILE A 127 1.16 10.29 -2.61
N LEU A 128 0.20 10.55 -1.74
CA LEU A 128 0.09 11.73 -0.89
C LEU A 128 0.23 11.36 0.58
N ARG A 129 0.81 12.25 1.38
CA ARG A 129 0.90 12.13 2.84
C ARG A 129 0.40 13.39 3.52
N SER A 130 -0.55 13.27 4.45
CA SER A 130 -1.17 14.43 5.12
C SER A 130 -0.18 15.18 6.00
N LYS A 131 -0.33 16.50 6.11
CA LYS A 131 0.39 17.31 7.11
C LYS A 131 -0.41 17.55 8.41
N ASP A 132 -1.49 16.80 8.61
CA ASP A 132 -2.33 16.89 9.82
C ASP A 132 -1.54 16.47 11.07
N GLU A 133 -1.84 17.14 12.19
CA GLU A 133 -1.27 16.85 13.51
C GLU A 133 -2.06 15.74 14.23
N ASN A 134 -3.32 15.50 13.85
CA ASN A 134 -4.20 14.53 14.50
C ASN A 134 -4.08 13.09 13.95
N GLY A 135 -3.08 12.84 13.11
CA GLY A 135 -2.82 11.54 12.50
C GLY A 135 -2.11 11.64 11.16
N ILE A 136 -1.57 10.51 10.70
CA ILE A 136 -0.87 10.42 9.43
C ILE A 136 -1.78 9.66 8.45
N THR A 137 -2.16 10.32 7.36
CA THR A 137 -2.96 9.76 6.28
C THR A 137 -2.12 9.63 5.02
N PHE A 138 -2.08 8.44 4.44
CA PHE A 138 -1.55 8.17 3.11
C PHE A 138 -2.70 7.95 2.13
N MET A 139 -2.64 8.58 0.96
CA MET A 139 -3.56 8.32 -0.17
C MET A 139 -2.73 7.92 -1.38
N GLY A 140 -3.05 6.78 -1.99
CA GLY A 140 -2.38 6.31 -3.20
C GLY A 140 -3.40 6.06 -4.31
N LYS A 141 -3.03 6.43 -5.54
CA LYS A 141 -3.80 6.12 -6.76
C LYS A 141 -2.88 5.55 -7.83
N VAL A 142 -3.22 4.37 -8.34
CA VAL A 142 -2.51 3.70 -9.44
C VAL A 142 -3.55 3.12 -10.39
N GLY A 143 -3.62 3.64 -11.62
CA GLY A 143 -4.62 3.24 -12.60
C GLY A 143 -6.05 3.32 -12.05
N HIS A 144 -6.73 2.18 -12.01
CA HIS A 144 -8.11 2.05 -11.50
C HIS A 144 -8.20 1.79 -10.00
N TRP A 145 -7.10 1.87 -9.25
CA TRP A 145 -7.09 1.58 -7.82
C TRP A 145 -6.77 2.81 -6.99
N PHE A 146 -7.50 2.96 -5.89
CA PHE A 146 -7.33 4.03 -4.92
C PHE A 146 -7.35 3.45 -3.51
N GLN A 147 -6.35 3.77 -2.69
CA GLN A 147 -6.26 3.33 -1.29
C GLN A 147 -5.99 4.53 -0.38
N VAL A 148 -6.65 4.56 0.78
CA VAL A 148 -6.37 5.52 1.85
C VAL A 148 -6.14 4.77 3.15
N LEU A 149 -5.03 5.06 3.82
CA LEU A 149 -4.70 4.54 5.14
C LEU A 149 -4.51 5.70 6.10
N ARG A 150 -5.09 5.63 7.29
CA ARG A 150 -4.89 6.63 8.33
C ARG A 150 -4.53 5.99 9.67
N LYS A 151 -3.39 6.37 10.21
CA LYS A 151 -3.00 6.12 11.61
C LYS A 151 -3.38 7.34 12.44
N ARG A 152 -4.11 7.13 13.52
CA ARG A 152 -4.48 8.15 14.51
C ARG A 152 -4.29 7.60 15.91
N GLU A 153 -4.43 8.45 16.92
CA GLU A 153 -4.39 7.98 18.30
C GLU A 153 -5.49 6.92 18.52
N GLY A 154 -5.08 5.75 19.02
CA GLY A 154 -5.98 4.66 19.37
C GLY A 154 -6.63 3.92 18.21
N GLY A 155 -6.19 4.11 16.95
CA GLY A 155 -6.80 3.36 15.85
C GLY A 155 -6.21 3.56 14.46
N PHE A 156 -6.74 2.74 13.55
CA PHE A 156 -6.42 2.72 12.13
C PHE A 156 -7.71 2.73 11.33
N ASP A 157 -7.76 3.56 10.29
CA ASP A 157 -8.88 3.60 9.35
C ASP A 157 -8.35 3.33 7.93
N VAL A 158 -9.11 2.62 7.11
CA VAL A 158 -8.72 2.28 5.74
C VAL A 158 -9.87 2.39 4.76
N LEU A 159 -9.55 2.70 3.51
CA LEU A 159 -10.47 2.71 2.37
C LEU A 159 -9.76 2.09 1.16
N ARG A 160 -10.45 1.23 0.43
CA ARG A 160 -10.06 0.78 -0.93
C ARG A 160 -11.21 1.02 -1.88
N GLU A 161 -10.93 1.69 -3.00
CA GLU A 161 -11.87 1.88 -4.10
C GLU A 161 -11.25 1.41 -5.41
N GLU A 162 -12.10 0.92 -6.32
CA GLU A 162 -11.72 0.43 -7.64
C GLU A 162 -12.63 1.04 -8.70
N LYS A 163 -12.06 1.50 -9.82
CA LYS A 163 -12.81 2.00 -10.97
C LYS A 163 -13.23 0.83 -11.85
N VAL A 164 -14.54 0.55 -11.88
CA VAL A 164 -15.16 -0.50 -12.69
C VAL A 164 -16.18 0.13 -13.63
N GLU A 165 -16.05 -0.15 -14.93
CA GLU A 165 -16.94 0.40 -15.96
C GLU A 165 -17.08 1.94 -15.87
N GLY A 166 -15.96 2.62 -15.58
CA GLY A 166 -15.90 4.08 -15.46
C GLY A 166 -16.44 4.66 -14.15
N LYS A 167 -16.86 3.83 -13.19
CA LYS A 167 -17.35 4.27 -11.88
C LYS A 167 -16.46 3.78 -10.76
N TRP A 168 -16.13 4.65 -9.82
CA TRP A 168 -15.44 4.25 -8.60
C TRP A 168 -16.40 3.54 -7.66
N ILE A 169 -16.03 2.34 -7.26
CA ILE A 169 -16.77 1.48 -6.35
C ILE A 169 -15.94 1.28 -5.09
N ARG A 170 -16.53 1.55 -3.94
CA ARG A 170 -15.94 1.23 -2.65
C ARG A 170 -15.90 -0.28 -2.46
N ARG A 171 -14.69 -0.84 -2.35
CA ARG A 171 -14.46 -2.27 -2.09
C ARG A 171 -14.42 -2.55 -0.59
N TYR A 172 -13.70 -1.72 0.16
CA TYR A 172 -13.55 -1.87 1.60
C TYR A 172 -13.55 -0.51 2.29
N GLN A 173 -14.13 -0.46 3.48
CA GLN A 173 -13.91 0.63 4.42
C GLN A 173 -14.04 0.13 5.85
N VAL A 174 -13.02 0.42 6.65
CA VAL A 174 -12.97 0.06 8.07
C VAL A 174 -12.56 1.28 8.87
N GLY A 175 -13.23 1.50 9.99
CA GLY A 175 -13.03 2.68 10.84
C GLY A 175 -13.85 3.89 10.40
N GLU A 176 -13.31 5.07 10.64
CA GLU A 176 -13.96 6.34 10.34
C GLU A 176 -14.02 6.68 8.84
N ARG A 177 -14.76 7.74 8.50
CA ARG A 177 -14.88 8.21 7.13
C ARG A 177 -13.58 8.85 6.64
N LEU A 178 -13.04 8.32 5.54
CA LEU A 178 -11.85 8.81 4.86
C LEU A 178 -12.19 9.53 3.54
N PRO A 179 -11.27 10.37 3.00
CA PRO A 179 -11.41 10.91 1.65
C PRO A 179 -11.66 9.79 0.64
N SER A 180 -12.69 9.95 -0.18
CA SER A 180 -13.16 8.94 -1.12
C SER A 180 -13.26 9.56 -2.51
N ILE A 181 -12.68 8.92 -3.52
CA ILE A 181 -12.74 9.41 -4.90
C ILE A 181 -14.14 9.23 -5.48
N SER A 182 -14.88 8.19 -5.05
CA SER A 182 -16.28 8.01 -5.43
C SER A 182 -17.22 9.11 -4.89
N GLU A 183 -16.87 9.74 -3.76
CA GLU A 183 -17.65 10.81 -3.14
C GLU A 183 -17.18 12.22 -3.55
N LEU A 184 -15.87 12.45 -3.62
CA LEU A 184 -15.28 13.75 -3.96
C LEU A 184 -15.29 14.01 -5.47
N GLY A 185 -15.32 12.96 -6.29
CA GLY A 185 -15.15 13.03 -7.73
C GLY A 185 -13.68 13.11 -8.16
N GLU A 186 -13.41 12.70 -9.40
CA GLU A 186 -12.04 12.66 -9.95
C GLU A 186 -11.41 14.04 -10.08
N GLU A 187 -12.20 15.09 -10.34
CA GLU A 187 -11.71 16.46 -10.46
C GLU A 187 -11.08 16.96 -9.15
N ALA A 188 -11.66 16.60 -8.00
CA ALA A 188 -11.15 17.00 -6.68
C ALA A 188 -9.82 16.32 -6.31
N LEU A 189 -9.48 15.23 -7.02
CA LEU A 189 -8.24 14.46 -6.88
C LEU A 189 -7.40 14.49 -8.17
N SER A 190 -7.68 15.45 -9.05
CA SER A 190 -6.89 15.66 -10.27
C SER A 190 -5.50 16.13 -9.90
N SER A 191 -4.50 15.44 -10.42
CA SER A 191 -3.09 15.76 -10.24
C SER A 191 -2.56 16.79 -11.23
N GLU A 192 -3.45 17.48 -11.96
CA GLU A 192 -3.05 18.51 -12.91
C GLU A 192 -2.28 19.63 -12.20
N GLY A 193 -1.07 19.92 -12.70
CA GLY A 193 -0.18 20.92 -12.11
C GLY A 193 0.53 20.50 -10.81
N TRP A 194 0.29 19.28 -10.30
CA TRP A 194 1.01 18.78 -9.14
C TRP A 194 2.49 18.55 -9.47
N LYS A 195 3.32 18.66 -8.44
CA LYS A 195 4.75 18.34 -8.50
C LYS A 195 5.13 17.56 -7.25
N GLN A 196 6.02 16.59 -7.40
CA GLN A 196 6.58 15.88 -6.25
C GLN A 196 7.24 16.88 -5.29
N ASP A 197 7.17 16.56 -3.99
CA ASP A 197 7.67 17.34 -2.86
C ASP A 197 6.98 18.71 -2.68
N THR A 198 5.83 18.93 -3.31
CA THR A 198 5.00 20.13 -3.10
C THR A 198 3.74 19.83 -2.29
N ASP A 199 3.11 20.88 -1.78
CA ASP A 199 1.88 20.77 -1.01
C ASP A 199 0.64 20.97 -1.89
N VAL A 200 -0.36 20.12 -1.69
CA VAL A 200 -1.67 20.18 -2.35
C VAL A 200 -2.78 20.13 -1.31
N LYS A 201 -3.96 20.62 -1.66
CA LYS A 201 -5.14 20.56 -0.78
C LYS A 201 -6.18 19.62 -1.37
N VAL A 202 -6.61 18.64 -0.58
CA VAL A 202 -7.67 17.69 -0.92
C VAL A 202 -8.66 17.65 0.23
N GLY A 203 -9.94 17.88 -0.04
CA GLY A 203 -10.99 17.80 1.00
C GLY A 203 -10.76 18.73 2.20
N GLY A 204 -10.07 19.86 2.02
CA GLY A 204 -9.74 20.80 3.09
C GLY A 204 -8.48 20.47 3.91
N VAL A 205 -7.84 19.32 3.66
CA VAL A 205 -6.60 18.90 4.31
C VAL A 205 -5.41 19.15 3.38
N THR A 206 -4.29 19.58 3.95
CA THR A 206 -3.03 19.76 3.22
C THR A 206 -2.25 18.44 3.19
N TYR A 207 -1.79 18.04 2.01
CA TYR A 207 -0.96 16.88 1.77
C TYR A 207 0.33 17.27 1.09
N ASN A 208 1.41 16.56 1.37
CA ASN A 208 2.61 16.58 0.55
C ASN A 208 2.52 15.51 -0.54
N VAL A 209 2.94 15.86 -1.75
CA VAL A 209 3.03 14.93 -2.88
C VAL A 209 4.31 14.12 -2.75
N TYR A 210 4.24 12.97 -2.09
CA TYR A 210 5.39 12.10 -1.88
C TYR A 210 5.89 11.48 -3.19
N ALA A 211 4.96 11.02 -4.04
CA ALA A 211 5.29 10.43 -5.33
C ALA A 211 4.33 10.91 -6.40
N LEU A 212 4.85 11.15 -7.60
CA LEU A 212 4.05 11.49 -8.78
C LEU A 212 4.76 10.99 -10.02
N GLU A 213 4.17 10.00 -10.68
CA GLU A 213 4.83 9.27 -11.76
C GLU A 213 3.88 8.97 -12.91
N LYS A 214 4.42 8.83 -14.12
CA LYS A 214 3.61 8.39 -15.27
C LYS A 214 3.27 6.90 -15.10
N ALA A 215 1.99 6.58 -15.20
CA ALA A 215 1.46 5.22 -15.16
C ALA A 215 1.54 4.54 -16.54
#